data_AF-A0A972ETL6-F1
#
_entry.id   AF-A0A972ETL6-F1
#
_cell.length_a   1.000
_cell.length_b   1.000
_cell.length_c   1.000
_cell.angle_alpha   90.00
_cell.angle_beta   90.00
_cell.angle_gamma   90.00
#
_symmetry.space_group_name_H-M   'P 1'
#
loop_
_entity.id
_entity.type
_entity.pdbx_description
1 polymer ?
#
loop_
_entity_poly.entity_id
_entity_poly.type
_entity_poly.pdbx_seq_one_letter_code
_entity_poly.pdbx_strand_id
1 'polypeptide(L)'
;MRQTLLTNDQMLHLQREKEVLNEALSRLSAFELPQEALSALEKAARQLDELFLIVVVGEFNSGKSALINALLGERVLKEGVTPTTARVTLVRWGEKPGEQIVDEGFAIFTYPL
;
A
#
# COMPACT_ATOMS: atom_id res chain seq x y z
N MET A 1 20.90 -5.37 -2.20
CA MET A 1 19.81 -5.52 -3.20
C MET A 1 18.51 -5.43 -2.44
N ARG A 2 17.72 -4.37 -2.64
CA ARG A 2 16.35 -4.32 -2.09
C ARG A 2 15.54 -5.41 -2.76
N GLN A 3 15.10 -6.41 -2.01
CA GLN A 3 14.19 -7.42 -2.53
C GLN A 3 12.82 -6.76 -2.66
N THR A 4 12.39 -6.48 -3.89
CA THR A 4 11.02 -6.08 -4.18
C THR A 4 10.11 -7.31 -3.99
N LEU A 5 8.90 -7.09 -3.46
CA LEU A 5 7.90 -8.16 -3.33
C LEU A 5 7.51 -8.77 -4.68
N LEU A 6 7.55 -7.95 -5.73
CA LEU A 6 7.34 -8.37 -7.12
C LEU A 6 8.68 -8.66 -7.77
N THR A 7 8.74 -9.74 -8.55
CA THR A 7 9.85 -9.99 -9.46
C THR A 7 9.87 -8.93 -10.58
N ASN A 8 11.00 -8.77 -11.26
CA ASN A 8 11.10 -7.85 -12.40
C ASN A 8 10.04 -8.15 -13.47
N ASP A 9 9.78 -9.43 -13.75
CA ASP A 9 8.76 -9.84 -14.72
C ASP A 9 7.35 -9.46 -14.26
N GLN A 10 7.04 -9.62 -12.96
CA GLN A 10 5.77 -9.20 -12.38
C GLN A 10 5.60 -7.68 -12.41
N MET A 11 6.66 -6.91 -12.14
CA MET A 11 6.64 -5.45 -12.24
C MET A 11 6.42 -5.00 -13.70
N LEU A 12 7.11 -5.61 -14.66
CA LEU A 12 6.94 -5.34 -16.08
C LEU A 12 5.52 -5.68 -16.55
N HIS A 13 4.95 -6.79 -16.07
CA HIS A 13 3.59 -7.19 -16.39
C HIS A 13 2.58 -6.17 -15.88
N LEU A 14 2.70 -5.77 -14.60
CA LEU A 14 1.84 -4.75 -13.99
C LEU A 14 1.94 -3.41 -14.74
N GLN A 15 3.16 -3.00 -15.09
CA GLN A 15 3.36 -1.75 -15.83
C GLN A 15 2.70 -1.81 -17.22
N ARG A 16 2.87 -2.92 -17.94
CA ARG A 16 2.24 -3.11 -19.25
C ARG A 16 0.72 -3.11 -19.17
N GLU A 17 0.15 -3.75 -18.15
CA GLU A 17 -1.29 -3.79 -17.94
C GLU A 17 -1.87 -2.39 -17.67
N LYS A 18 -1.16 -1.59 -16.86
CA LYS A 18 -1.50 -0.17 -16.63
C LYS A 18 -1.46 0.65 -17.91
N GLU A 19 -0.41 0.49 -18.71
CA GLU A 19 -0.26 1.21 -19.99
C GLU A 19 -1.42 0.88 -20.93
N VAL A 20 -1.79 -0.40 -21.06
CA VAL A 20 -2.90 -0.85 -21.92
C VAL A 20 -4.25 -0.31 -21.44
N LEU A 21 -4.52 -0.34 -20.12
CA LEU A 21 -5.78 0.17 -19.58
C LEU A 21 -5.91 1.68 -19.74
N ASN A 22 -4.84 2.44 -19.49
CA ASN A 22 -4.84 3.90 -19.68
C ASN A 22 -4.97 4.29 -21.16
N GLU A 23 -4.32 3.55 -22.06
CA GLU A 23 -4.48 3.75 -23.49
C GLU A 23 -5.91 3.44 -23.95
N ALA A 24 -6.48 2.32 -23.48
CA ALA A 24 -7.88 1.98 -23.74
C ALA A 24 -8.82 3.08 -23.24
N LEU A 25 -8.60 3.60 -22.03
CA LEU A 25 -9.39 4.67 -21.45
C LEU A 25 -9.33 5.95 -22.29
N SER A 26 -8.12 6.34 -22.72
CA SER A 26 -7.91 7.53 -23.56
C SER A 26 -8.56 7.40 -24.93
N ARG A 27 -8.61 6.21 -25.51
CA ARG A 27 -9.22 5.97 -26.84
C ARG A 27 -10.73 5.85 -26.73
N LEU A 28 -11.22 5.14 -25.72
CA LEU A 28 -12.64 4.82 -25.54
C LEU A 28 -13.44 6.01 -25.00
N SER A 29 -12.80 6.94 -24.28
CA SER A 29 -13.44 8.18 -23.85
C SER A 29 -13.83 9.11 -25.00
N ALA A 30 -13.27 8.92 -26.20
CA ALA A 30 -13.63 9.67 -27.40
C ALA A 30 -14.91 9.17 -28.08
N PHE A 31 -15.46 8.04 -27.65
CA PHE A 31 -16.71 7.46 -28.16
C PHE A 31 -17.87 7.67 -27.18
N GLU A 32 -19.09 7.72 -27.70
CA GLU A 32 -20.31 7.71 -26.87
C GLU A 32 -20.55 6.29 -26.34
N LEU A 33 -19.88 5.97 -25.24
CA LEU A 33 -20.08 4.72 -24.50
C LEU A 33 -21.05 4.94 -23.32
N PRO A 34 -21.75 3.88 -22.87
CA PRO A 34 -22.48 3.91 -21.61
C PRO A 34 -21.55 4.34 -20.47
N GLN A 35 -22.04 5.20 -19.58
CA GLN A 35 -21.23 5.70 -18.45
C GLN A 35 -20.73 4.56 -17.55
N GLU A 36 -21.49 3.48 -17.44
CA GLU A 36 -21.13 2.29 -16.68
C GLU A 36 -19.86 1.62 -17.22
N ALA A 37 -19.71 1.58 -18.54
CA ALA A 37 -18.54 0.98 -19.19
C ALA A 37 -17.27 1.81 -18.98
N LEU A 38 -17.38 3.14 -19.12
CA LEU A 38 -16.27 4.06 -18.83
C LEU A 38 -15.88 4.00 -17.35
N SER A 39 -16.86 3.99 -16.44
CA SER A 39 -16.61 3.88 -15.01
C SER A 39 -15.92 2.57 -14.63
N ALA A 40 -16.30 1.45 -15.24
CA ALA A 40 -15.66 0.16 -15.02
C ALA A 40 -14.18 0.18 -15.43
N LEU A 41 -13.87 0.78 -16.58
CA LEU A 41 -12.51 0.89 -17.08
C LEU A 41 -11.64 1.82 -16.21
N GLU A 42 -12.19 2.96 -15.78
CA GLU A 42 -11.50 3.84 -14.82
C GLU A 42 -11.24 3.14 -13.49
N LYS A 43 -12.20 2.36 -12.98
CA LYS A 43 -12.02 1.59 -11.75
C LYS A 43 -10.92 0.54 -11.89
N ALA A 44 -10.89 -0.19 -13.00
CA ALA A 44 -9.84 -1.18 -13.26
C ALA A 44 -8.45 -0.53 -13.32
N ALA A 45 -8.31 0.60 -14.02
CA ALA A 45 -7.05 1.35 -14.07
C ALA A 45 -6.63 1.83 -12.68
N ARG A 46 -7.55 2.42 -11.90
CA ARG A 46 -7.29 2.89 -10.53
C ARG A 46 -6.89 1.75 -9.58
N GLN A 47 -7.50 0.58 -9.68
CA GLN A 47 -7.18 -0.57 -8.83
C GLN A 47 -5.73 -1.04 -8.96
N LEU A 48 -5.13 -0.91 -10.15
CA LEU A 48 -3.70 -1.25 -10.32
C LEU A 48 -2.76 -0.25 -9.61
N ASP A 49 -3.25 0.96 -9.30
CA ASP A 49 -2.52 1.99 -8.55
C ASP A 49 -2.81 1.93 -7.04
N GLU A 50 -3.79 1.12 -6.60
CA GLU A 50 -4.09 0.97 -5.18
C GLU A 50 -2.93 0.30 -4.44
N LEU A 51 -2.71 0.77 -3.21
CA LEU A 51 -1.68 0.21 -2.34
C LEU A 51 -2.01 -1.23 -2.01
N PHE A 52 -1.01 -2.12 -2.10
CA PHE A 52 -1.11 -3.46 -1.53
C PHE A 52 -1.11 -3.36 0.00
N LEU A 53 -2.29 -3.26 0.59
CA LEU A 53 -2.47 -3.06 2.03
C LEU A 53 -2.57 -4.40 2.76
N ILE A 54 -1.65 -4.63 3.69
CA ILE A 54 -1.73 -5.75 4.64
C ILE A 54 -2.20 -5.18 5.99
N VAL A 55 -3.32 -5.70 6.50
CA VAL A 55 -3.86 -5.30 7.80
C VAL A 55 -3.55 -6.38 8.83
N VAL A 56 -2.84 -6.02 9.90
CA VAL A 56 -2.49 -6.92 11.01
C VAL A 56 -3.32 -6.57 12.24
N VAL A 57 -4.19 -7.48 12.68
CA VAL A 57 -5.11 -7.28 13.81
C VAL A 57 -4.85 -8.35 14.89
N GLY A 58 -5.02 -7.97 16.16
CA GLY A 58 -4.87 -8.86 17.30
C GLY A 58 -4.83 -8.09 18.62
N GLU A 59 -4.96 -8.80 19.74
CA GLU A 59 -4.92 -8.24 21.09
C GLU A 59 -3.62 -7.47 21.38
N PHE A 60 -3.65 -6.56 22.37
CA PHE A 60 -2.44 -5.85 22.79
C PHE A 60 -1.35 -6.85 23.19
N ASN A 61 -0.10 -6.54 22.83
CA ASN A 61 1.06 -7.39 23.11
C ASN A 61 1.05 -8.79 22.45
N SER A 62 0.22 -9.03 21.41
CA SER A 62 0.20 -10.30 20.67
C SER A 62 1.38 -10.49 19.69
N GLY A 63 2.38 -9.60 19.70
CA GLY A 63 3.53 -9.67 18.79
C GLY A 63 3.33 -9.04 17.41
N LYS A 64 2.29 -8.22 17.20
CA LYS A 64 2.01 -7.56 15.90
C LYS A 64 3.21 -6.76 15.36
N SER A 65 3.83 -5.93 16.20
CA SER A 65 5.01 -5.14 15.80
C SER A 65 6.19 -6.03 15.42
N ALA A 66 6.40 -7.15 16.13
CA ALA A 66 7.45 -8.10 15.83
C ALA A 66 7.21 -8.81 14.49
N LEU A 67 5.96 -9.18 14.18
CA LEU A 67 5.59 -9.73 12.87
C LEU A 67 5.89 -8.73 11.74
N ILE A 68 5.49 -7.46 11.91
CA ILE A 68 5.75 -6.42 10.91
C ILE A 68 7.26 -6.23 10.73
N ASN A 69 8.03 -6.10 11.81
CA ASN A 69 9.49 -5.98 11.75
C ASN A 69 10.14 -7.18 11.04
N ALA A 70 9.65 -8.40 11.30
CA ALA A 70 10.13 -9.59 10.61
C ALA A 70 9.82 -9.56 9.10
N LEU A 71 8.63 -9.09 8.70
CA LEU A 71 8.27 -8.91 7.29
C LEU A 71 9.11 -7.83 6.59
N LEU A 72 9.47 -6.77 7.31
CA LEU A 72 10.32 -5.69 6.80
C LEU A 72 11.82 -6.05 6.82
N GLY A 73 12.19 -7.14 7.51
CA GLY A 73 13.59 -7.56 7.69
C GLY A 73 14.40 -6.68 8.66
N GLU A 74 13.78 -5.66 9.26
CA GLU A 74 14.43 -4.67 10.12
C GLU A 74 13.53 -4.29 11.31
N ARG A 75 14.13 -3.81 12.40
CA ARG A 75 13.40 -3.36 13.61
C ARG A 75 12.89 -1.93 13.42
N VAL A 76 11.79 -1.81 12.68
CA VAL A 76 11.19 -0.53 12.28
C VAL A 76 10.25 0.02 13.37
N LEU A 77 9.37 -0.84 13.90
CA LEU A 77 8.38 -0.49 14.93
C LEU A 77 8.89 -0.82 16.33
N LYS A 78 8.49 -0.01 17.32
CA LYS A 78 8.77 -0.27 18.75
C LYS A 78 8.06 -1.55 19.20
N GLU A 79 8.80 -2.43 19.88
CA GLU A 79 8.31 -3.67 20.50
C GLU A 79 8.26 -3.48 22.03
N GLY A 80 7.22 -3.97 22.71
CA GLY A 80 7.12 -3.86 24.18
C GLY A 80 5.74 -4.11 24.78
N VAL A 81 5.74 -4.36 26.10
CA VAL A 81 4.59 -4.76 26.95
C VAL A 81 3.69 -3.59 27.36
N THR A 82 4.16 -2.35 27.28
CA THR A 82 3.30 -1.18 27.44
C THR A 82 2.28 -1.14 26.29
N PRO A 83 1.03 -0.67 26.49
CA PRO A 83 0.08 -0.49 25.40
C PRO A 83 0.65 0.56 24.43
N THR A 84 1.46 0.11 23.47
CA THR A 84 2.30 1.00 22.65
C THR A 84 1.56 1.47 21.38
N THR A 85 0.32 1.01 21.19
CA THR A 85 -0.56 1.36 20.08
C THR A 85 -2.02 1.27 20.51
N ALA A 86 -2.54 2.32 21.15
CA ALA A 86 -4.00 2.58 21.15
C ALA A 86 -4.48 3.11 19.77
N ARG A 87 -3.52 3.34 18.85
CA ARG A 87 -3.70 3.95 17.54
C ARG A 87 -3.41 2.96 16.42
N VAL A 88 -4.23 3.01 15.37
CA VAL A 88 -3.96 2.38 14.09
C VAL A 88 -2.73 3.05 13.47
N THR A 89 -1.76 2.24 13.05
CA THR A 89 -0.51 2.73 12.45
C THR A 89 -0.40 2.24 11.01
N LEU A 90 -0.37 3.17 10.06
CA LEU A 90 -0.08 2.88 8.65
C LEU A 90 1.43 2.99 8.42
N VAL A 91 2.07 1.86 8.15
CA VAL A 91 3.48 1.83 7.73
C VAL A 91 3.54 1.96 6.21
N ARG A 92 4.28 2.95 5.71
CA ARG A 92 4.51 3.14 4.27
C ARG A 92 5.94 3.53 3.96
N TRP A 93 6.33 3.44 2.70
CA TRP A 93 7.62 3.94 2.25
C TRP A 93 7.72 5.46 2.43
N GLY A 94 8.90 5.93 2.81
CA GLY A 94 9.28 7.35 2.73
C GLY A 94 10.79 7.52 2.85
N GLU A 95 11.34 8.59 2.28
CA GLU A 95 12.79 8.80 2.18
C GLU A 95 13.52 8.80 3.53
N LYS A 96 12.82 9.14 4.61
CA LYS A 96 13.36 9.19 5.97
C LYS A 96 12.40 8.53 6.95
N PRO A 97 12.93 7.88 8.02
CA PRO A 97 12.13 7.46 9.15
C PRO A 97 11.37 8.63 9.75
N GLY A 98 10.06 8.49 9.93
CA GLY A 98 9.23 9.55 10.49
C GLY A 98 7.90 9.03 10.98
N GLU A 99 7.34 9.69 12.00
CA GLU A 99 6.01 9.42 12.52
C GLU A 99 5.18 10.71 12.43
N GLN A 100 4.04 10.61 11.76
CA GLN A 100 3.05 11.68 11.69
C GLN A 100 1.77 11.19 12.35
N ILE A 101 1.38 11.86 13.44
CA ILE A 101 0.06 11.66 14.05
C ILE A 101 -0.95 12.42 13.22
N VAL A 102 -1.93 11.70 12.66
CA VAL A 102 -3.02 12.32 11.88
C VAL A 102 -4.13 12.77 12.84
N ASP A 103 -4.53 11.90 13.77
CA ASP A 103 -5.54 12.18 14.78
C ASP A 103 -5.37 11.30 16.05
N GLU A 104 -6.35 11.31 16.96
CA GLU A 104 -6.34 10.51 18.19
C GLU A 104 -6.26 9.00 17.96
N GLY A 105 -6.75 8.49 16.83
CA GLY A 105 -6.82 7.07 16.50
C GLY A 105 -5.84 6.60 15.43
N PHE A 106 -5.16 7.51 14.71
CA PHE A 106 -4.40 7.17 13.51
C PHE A 106 -3.05 7.87 13.40
N ALA A 107 -2.02 7.09 13.05
CA ALA A 107 -0.67 7.57 12.77
C ALA A 107 -0.13 6.97 11.46
N ILE A 108 0.70 7.74 10.76
CA ILE A 108 1.46 7.30 9.58
C ILE A 108 2.92 7.21 9.99
N PHE A 109 3.51 6.04 9.78
CA PHE A 109 4.92 5.80 9.97
C PHE A 109 5.59 5.62 8.61
N THR A 110 6.58 6.45 8.29
CA THR A 110 7.38 6.34 7.07
C THR A 110 8.71 5.68 7.37
N TYR A 111 9.18 4.80 6.49
CA TYR A 111 10.49 4.18 6.57
C TYR A 111 11.11 3.97 5.17
N PRO A 112 12.42 4.16 4.98
CA PRO A 112 13.07 4.04 3.67
C PRO A 112 13.36 2.57 3.32
N LEU A 113 12.29 1.78 3.14
CA LEU A 113 12.36 0.40 2.63
C LEU A 113 13.16 0.32 1.33
#